data_AF-A0A8K0HEX2-F1
#
_entry.id   AF-A0A8K0HEX2-F1
#
_cell.length_a   1.000
_cell.length_b   1.000
_cell.length_c   1.000
_cell.angle_alpha   90.00
_cell.angle_beta   90.00
_cell.angle_gamma   90.00
#
_symmetry.space_group_name_H-M   'P 1'
#
loop_
_entity.id
_entity.type
_entity.pdbx_description
1 polymer ?
#
loop_
_entity_poly.entity_id
_entity_poly.type
_entity_poly.pdbx_seq_one_letter_code
_entity_poly.pdbx_strand_id
1 'polypeptide(L)'
;MASSPPSRRKGLKPNRKRVTIHMQFQDRSESHRQLIKLIILPDSMEELFKIAGENFGGHKPTKVLTSENAEIDDIGVIRDGDHLFFLHYDYDNTNFDVI
;
A
#
# COMPACT_ATOMS: atom_id res chain seq x y z
N MET A 1 32.12 -36.64 -6.14
CA MET A 1 30.80 -36.12 -5.71
C MET A 1 30.56 -34.83 -6.49
N ALA A 2 29.72 -34.87 -7.52
CA ALA A 2 29.42 -33.69 -8.32
C ALA A 2 28.43 -32.81 -7.55
N SER A 3 28.84 -31.59 -7.20
CA SER A 3 27.96 -30.59 -6.61
C SER A 3 26.97 -30.12 -7.66
N SER A 4 25.68 -30.28 -7.35
CA SER A 4 24.59 -29.77 -8.18
C SER A 4 24.74 -28.26 -8.42
N PRO A 5 24.44 -27.75 -9.62
CA PRO A 5 24.49 -26.32 -9.88
C PRO A 5 23.46 -25.59 -9.01
N PRO A 6 23.73 -24.33 -8.59
CA PRO A 6 22.78 -23.55 -7.82
C PRO A 6 21.50 -23.44 -8.65
N SER A 7 20.40 -23.90 -8.06
CA SER A 7 19.08 -23.83 -8.65
C SER A 7 18.86 -22.41 -9.17
N ARG A 8 18.88 -22.28 -10.49
CA ARG A 8 18.57 -21.06 -11.22
C ARG A 8 17.15 -20.71 -10.80
N ARG A 9 17.00 -19.86 -9.78
CA ARG A 9 15.71 -19.26 -9.45
C ARG A 9 15.27 -18.61 -10.76
N LYS A 10 14.33 -19.24 -11.46
CA LYS A 10 13.64 -18.61 -12.58
C LYS A 10 13.15 -17.29 -11.98
N GLY A 11 13.77 -16.19 -12.39
CA GLY A 11 13.19 -14.88 -12.15
C GLY A 11 11.82 -14.95 -12.78
N LEU A 12 10.81 -15.20 -11.94
CA LEU A 12 9.42 -14.96 -12.29
C LEU A 12 9.46 -13.51 -12.74
N LYS A 13 9.20 -13.28 -14.03
CA LYS A 13 9.05 -11.91 -14.53
C LYS A 13 8.03 -11.29 -13.60
N PRO A 14 8.36 -10.25 -12.81
CA PRO A 14 7.38 -9.65 -11.93
C PRO A 14 6.24 -9.23 -12.85
N ASN A 15 5.04 -9.75 -12.59
CA ASN A 15 3.86 -9.24 -13.26
C ASN A 15 3.82 -7.78 -12.88
N ARG A 16 4.19 -6.90 -13.81
CA ARG A 16 4.21 -5.45 -13.62
C ARG A 16 2.77 -4.95 -13.59
N LYS A 17 2.05 -5.36 -12.55
CA LYS A 17 0.70 -4.88 -12.24
C LYS A 17 0.85 -3.42 -11.84
N ARG A 18 0.06 -2.54 -12.43
CA ARG A 18 -0.07 -1.13 -12.08
C ARG A 18 -1.30 -1.00 -11.20
N VAL A 19 -1.16 -0.33 -10.08
CA VAL A 19 -2.27 -0.11 -9.15
C VAL A 19 -2.33 1.35 -8.76
N THR A 20 -3.54 1.83 -8.50
CA THR A 20 -3.79 3.20 -8.05
C THR A 20 -3.94 3.16 -6.53
N ILE A 21 -3.03 3.79 -5.80
CA ILE A 21 -3.09 3.90 -4.34
C ILE A 21 -3.72 5.23 -3.94
N HIS A 22 -4.66 5.17 -3.00
CA HIS A 22 -5.37 6.29 -2.40
C HIS A 22 -5.02 6.36 -0.92
N MET A 23 -4.78 7.54 -0.38
CA MET A 23 -4.58 7.75 1.07
C MET A 23 -5.75 8.54 1.63
N GLN A 24 -6.37 8.07 2.70
CA GLN A 24 -7.40 8.82 3.41
C GLN A 24 -6.80 9.39 4.70
N PHE A 25 -6.78 10.73 4.80
CA PHE A 25 -6.42 11.44 6.03
C PHE A 25 -7.69 11.87 6.78
N GLN A 26 -7.65 11.81 8.10
CA GLN A 26 -8.74 12.28 8.96
C GLN A 26 -8.70 13.81 9.17
N ASP A 27 -7.56 14.44 8.87
CA ASP A 27 -7.40 15.88 8.99
C ASP A 27 -8.04 16.61 7.81
N ARG A 28 -8.94 17.53 8.14
CA ARG A 28 -9.80 18.28 7.19
C ARG A 28 -9.11 19.53 6.63
N SER A 29 -7.82 19.77 6.92
CA SER A 29 -7.11 20.91 6.36
C SER A 29 -6.86 20.69 4.87
N GLU A 30 -7.47 21.57 4.07
CA GLU A 30 -7.58 21.54 2.62
C GLU A 30 -6.22 21.55 1.90
N SER A 31 -5.54 20.43 1.92
CA SER A 31 -4.48 20.12 0.99
C SER A 31 -4.78 18.76 0.39
N HIS A 32 -5.85 18.74 -0.41
CA HIS A 32 -6.19 17.74 -1.43
C HIS A 32 -5.09 17.59 -2.51
N ARG A 33 -3.82 17.84 -2.17
CA ARG A 33 -2.67 17.74 -3.06
C ARG A 33 -2.32 16.26 -3.21
N GLN A 34 -3.13 15.60 -4.04
CA GLN A 34 -2.85 14.33 -4.69
C GLN A 34 -2.58 13.19 -3.71
N LEU A 35 -3.64 12.79 -3.00
CA LEU A 35 -3.66 11.54 -2.21
C LEU A 35 -3.83 10.30 -3.10
N ILE A 36 -3.58 10.43 -4.40
CA ILE A 36 -3.76 9.39 -5.40
C ILE A 36 -2.48 9.27 -6.19
N LYS A 37 -1.91 8.07 -6.27
CA LYS A 37 -0.73 7.79 -7.09
C LYS A 37 -0.87 6.47 -7.82
N LEU A 38 -0.31 6.39 -9.03
CA LEU A 38 -0.16 5.15 -9.77
C LEU A 38 1.24 4.58 -9.49
N ILE A 39 1.29 3.33 -9.02
CA ILE A 39 2.55 2.64 -8.75
C ILE A 39 2.59 1.29 -9.47
N ILE A 40 3.78 0.70 -9.57
CA ILE A 40 3.92 -0.73 -9.84
C ILE A 40 3.68 -1.47 -8.53
N LEU A 41 2.82 -2.49 -8.55
CA LEU A 41 2.59 -3.35 -7.40
C LEU A 41 3.92 -4.02 -7.00
N PRO A 42 4.37 -3.84 -5.75
CA PRO A 42 5.56 -4.52 -5.24
C PRO A 42 5.28 -6.00 -5.00
N ASP A 43 6.32 -6.74 -4.62
CA ASP A 43 6.24 -8.19 -4.44
C ASP A 43 5.69 -8.59 -3.06
N SER A 44 5.50 -7.64 -2.13
CA SER A 44 5.05 -7.90 -0.76
C SER A 44 4.14 -6.80 -0.18
N MET A 45 3.32 -7.17 0.81
CA MET A 45 2.47 -6.22 1.54
C MET A 45 3.30 -5.19 2.30
N GLU A 46 4.39 -5.61 2.96
CA GLU A 46 5.27 -4.70 3.70
C GLU A 46 5.83 -3.59 2.80
N GLU A 47 6.32 -3.94 1.61
CA GLU A 47 6.79 -2.96 0.64
C GLU A 47 5.67 -2.05 0.15
N LEU A 48 4.46 -2.60 -0.05
CA LEU A 48 3.30 -1.82 -0.45
C LEU A 48 2.95 -0.74 0.58
N PHE A 49 2.91 -1.09 1.87
CA PHE A 49 2.68 -0.15 2.97
C PHE A 49 3.78 0.90 3.09
N LYS A 50 5.04 0.48 2.92
CA LYS A 50 6.20 1.37 2.92
C LYS A 50 6.10 2.39 1.78
N ILE A 51 5.84 1.94 0.56
CA ILE A 51 5.68 2.79 -0.63
C ILE A 51 4.52 3.77 -0.42
N ALA A 52 3.38 3.32 0.10
CA ALA A 52 2.25 4.20 0.40
C ALA A 52 2.67 5.30 1.40
N GLY A 53 3.29 4.92 2.51
CA GLY A 53 3.79 5.86 3.50
C GLY A 53 4.75 6.92 2.94
N GLU A 54 5.79 6.49 2.23
CA GLU A 54 6.79 7.36 1.62
C GLU A 54 6.16 8.30 0.57
N ASN A 55 5.20 7.80 -0.20
CA ASN A 55 4.54 8.59 -1.22
C ASN A 55 3.65 9.70 -0.66
N PHE A 56 3.08 9.52 0.53
CA PHE A 56 2.13 10.45 1.10
C PHE A 56 2.69 11.29 2.25
N GLY A 57 4.01 11.33 2.45
CA GLY A 57 4.65 12.22 3.43
C GLY A 57 5.18 11.54 4.69
N GLY A 58 5.46 10.24 4.65
CA GLY A 58 6.06 9.49 5.76
C GLY A 58 5.06 8.89 6.74
N HIS A 59 3.79 8.78 6.35
CA HIS A 59 2.77 8.12 7.17
C HIS A 59 3.00 6.62 7.25
N LYS A 60 2.42 6.00 8.28
CA LYS A 60 2.43 4.55 8.46
C LYS A 60 0.99 4.04 8.36
N PRO A 61 0.48 3.79 7.14
CA PRO A 61 -0.81 3.13 7.02
C PRO A 61 -0.70 1.70 7.56
N THR A 62 -1.75 1.25 8.24
CA THR A 62 -1.80 -0.09 8.83
C THR A 62 -2.82 -0.99 8.17
N LYS A 63 -3.71 -0.42 7.34
CA LYS A 63 -4.71 -1.16 6.58
C LYS A 63 -4.77 -0.67 5.15
N VAL A 64 -5.10 -1.61 4.25
CA VAL A 64 -5.40 -1.35 2.85
C VAL A 64 -6.71 -2.04 2.49
N LEU A 65 -7.56 -1.32 1.78
CA LEU A 65 -8.89 -1.76 1.37
C LEU A 65 -9.03 -1.78 -0.15
N THR A 66 -9.92 -2.61 -0.66
CA THR A 66 -10.43 -2.55 -2.04
C THR A 66 -11.42 -1.39 -2.20
N SER A 67 -11.85 -1.13 -3.44
CA SER A 67 -12.96 -0.21 -3.74
C SER A 67 -14.30 -0.64 -3.12
N GLU A 68 -14.43 -1.91 -2.72
CA GLU A 68 -15.60 -2.45 -2.02
C GLU A 68 -15.44 -2.40 -0.50
N ASN A 69 -14.44 -1.66 0.01
CA ASN A 69 -14.15 -1.52 1.44
C ASN A 69 -13.74 -2.85 2.13
N ALA A 70 -13.36 -3.87 1.36
CA ALA A 70 -12.85 -5.13 1.88
C ALA A 70 -11.35 -5.01 2.18
N GLU A 71 -10.92 -5.50 3.35
CA GLU A 71 -9.51 -5.50 3.73
C GLU A 71 -8.70 -6.47 2.88
N ILE A 72 -7.50 -6.04 2.48
CA ILE A 72 -6.54 -6.87 1.75
C ILE A 72 -5.38 -7.21 2.69
N ASP A 73 -5.22 -8.50 2.98
CA ASP A 73 -4.12 -9.05 3.78
C ASP A 73 -3.11 -9.84 2.93
N ASP A 74 -3.50 -10.27 1.73
CA ASP A 74 -2.65 -11.01 0.80
C ASP A 74 -2.42 -10.25 -0.52
N ILE A 75 -1.16 -10.10 -0.93
CA ILE A 75 -0.77 -9.43 -2.18
C ILE A 75 -1.30 -10.18 -3.42
N GLY A 76 -1.55 -11.49 -3.29
CA GLY A 76 -2.01 -12.36 -4.37
C GLY A 76 -3.39 -11.97 -4.93
N VAL A 77 -4.23 -11.31 -4.13
CA VAL A 77 -5.60 -10.93 -4.53
C VAL A 77 -5.65 -9.70 -5.43
N ILE A 78 -4.59 -8.87 -5.42
CA ILE A 78 -4.52 -7.60 -6.14
C ILE A 78 -4.27 -7.83 -7.64
N ARG A 79 -5.03 -7.15 -8.49
CA ARG A 79 -4.96 -7.25 -9.97
C ARG A 79 -4.37 -5.99 -10.61
N ASP A 80 -3.97 -6.09 -11.88
CA ASP A 80 -3.60 -4.91 -12.67
C ASP A 80 -4.81 -4.00 -12.83
N GLY A 81 -4.63 -2.72 -12.56
CA GLY A 81 -5.67 -1.70 -12.60
C GLY A 81 -6.44 -1.50 -11.29
N ASP A 82 -6.16 -2.28 -10.23
CA ASP A 82 -6.90 -2.14 -8.97
C ASP A 82 -6.66 -0.80 -8.27
N HIS A 83 -7.68 -0.36 -7.55
CA HIS A 83 -7.65 0.81 -6.68
C HIS A 83 -7.54 0.35 -5.23
N LEU A 84 -6.50 0.80 -4.54
CA LEU A 84 -6.18 0.42 -3.16
C LEU A 84 -6.33 1.64 -2.26
N PHE A 85 -7.03 1.50 -1.14
CA PHE A 85 -7.30 2.61 -0.21
C PHE A 85 -6.59 2.37 1.11
N PHE A 86 -5.60 3.18 1.42
CA PHE A 86 -4.83 3.12 2.65
C PHE A 86 -5.48 3.97 3.72
N LEU A 87 -5.62 3.37 4.89
CA LEU A 87 -6.12 4.06 6.09
C LEU A 87 -4.95 4.36 7.02
N HIS A 88 -4.88 5.62 7.43
CA HIS A 88 -4.05 6.05 8.53
C HIS A 88 -4.90 6.26 9.78
N TYR A 89 -4.56 5.52 10.83
CA TYR A 89 -5.05 5.83 12.16
C TYR A 89 -4.01 6.73 12.82
N ASP A 90 -4.30 8.03 12.89
CA ASP A 90 -3.59 8.91 13.81
C ASP A 90 -4.04 8.53 15.23
N TYR A 91 -3.19 7.83 15.97
CA TYR A 91 -3.44 7.56 17.39
C TYR A 91 -3.05 8.75 18.29
N ASP A 92 -2.55 9.84 17.70
CA ASP A 92 -1.91 10.95 18.43
C ASP A 92 -2.64 12.30 18.34
N ASN A 93 -3.96 12.32 18.10
CA ASN A 93 -4.73 13.55 18.41
C ASN A 93 -6.17 13.28 18.88
N THR A 94 -6.30 12.55 19.98
CA THR A 94 -7.46 12.76 20.86
C THR A 94 -7.17 13.93 21.81
N ASN A 95 -7.08 15.16 21.29
CA ASN A 95 -7.70 16.24 22.06
C ASN A 95 -9.20 16.03 21.85
N PHE A 96 -9.80 15.22 22.73
CA PHE A 96 -11.24 15.31 22.93
C PHE A 96 -11.50 16.78 23.22
N ASP A 97 -12.09 17.51 22.27
CA ASP A 97 -12.74 18.76 22.62
C ASP A 97 -13.85 18.38 23.60
N VAL A 98 -13.50 18.47 24.88
CA VAL A 98 -14.42 18.39 26.00
C VAL A 98 -15.31 19.61 25.87
N ILE A 99 -16.50 19.38 25.32
CA ILE A 99 -17.60 20.35 25.30
C ILE A 99 -18.16 20.52 26.72
#